data_AF-X1EX91-F1
#
_entry.id   AF-X1EX91-F1
#
_cell.length_a   1.000
_cell.length_b   1.000
_cell.length_c   1.000
_cell.angle_alpha   90.00
_cell.angle_beta   90.00
_cell.angle_gamma   90.00
#
_symmetry.space_group_name_H-M   'P 1'
#
loop_
_entity.id
_entity.type
_entity.pdbx_description
1 polymer ?
#
loop_
_entity_poly.entity_id
_entity_poly.type
_entity_poly.pdbx_seq_one_letter_code
_entity_poly.pdbx_strand_id
1 'polypeptide(L)'
;MMKRSLYIIFSVLLCSLLIAGCQPAPEEAPAPVTEGGVLNLYGIDPLTLDPAVSGEMTSHQYILQLFSGLVRLDDDLELAPDIAQE
;
A
#
# COMPACT_ATOMS: atom_id res chain seq x y z
N MET A 1 25.17 31.15 -35.40
CA MET A 1 23.99 30.27 -35.25
C MET A 1 24.19 29.11 -34.26
N MET A 2 25.42 28.59 -34.05
CA MET A 2 25.68 27.43 -33.19
C MET A 2 25.31 27.62 -31.70
N LYS A 3 25.50 28.82 -31.14
CA LYS A 3 25.19 29.10 -29.72
C LYS A 3 23.69 29.02 -29.41
N ARG A 4 22.85 29.55 -30.31
CA ARG A 4 21.39 29.48 -30.19
C ARG A 4 20.87 28.04 -30.28
N SER A 5 21.45 27.24 -31.17
CA SER A 5 21.12 25.82 -31.28
C SER A 5 21.50 25.05 -30.02
N LEU A 6 22.63 25.40 -29.38
CA LEU A 6 23.07 24.77 -28.13
C LEU A 6 22.10 25.04 -26.97
N TYR A 7 21.59 26.28 -26.85
CA TYR A 7 20.60 26.61 -25.82
C TYR A 7 19.25 25.90 -26.03
N ILE A 8 18.83 25.72 -27.29
CA ILE A 8 17.60 24.99 -27.61
C ILE A 8 17.75 23.52 -27.22
N ILE A 9 18.87 22.87 -27.56
CA ILE A 9 19.15 21.48 -27.17
C ILE A 9 19.18 21.33 -25.66
N PHE A 10 19.85 22.26 -24.95
CA PHE A 10 19.93 22.22 -23.49
C PHE A 10 18.55 22.41 -22.84
N SER A 11 17.72 23.31 -23.37
CA SER A 11 16.35 23.53 -22.91
C SER A 11 15.46 22.32 -23.11
N VAL A 12 15.57 21.63 -24.25
CA VAL A 12 14.79 20.41 -24.54
C VAL A 12 15.22 19.26 -23.64
N LEU A 13 16.52 19.10 -23.42
CA LEU A 13 17.06 18.08 -22.52
C LEU A 13 16.58 18.28 -21.07
N LEU A 14 16.59 19.54 -20.59
CA LEU A 14 16.12 19.89 -19.26
C LEU A 14 14.61 19.65 -19.10
N CYS A 15 13.83 19.99 -20.13
CA CYS A 15 12.38 19.79 -20.12
C CYS A 15 12.01 18.29 -20.14
N SER A 16 12.74 17.47 -20.90
CA SER A 16 12.57 16.01 -20.89
C SER A 16 12.88 15.38 -19.53
N LEU A 17 13.87 15.90 -18.79
CA LEU A 17 14.21 15.41 -17.46
C LEU A 17 13.10 15.67 -16.43
N LEU A 18 12.46 16.84 -16.52
CA LEU A 18 11.38 17.23 -15.60
C LEU A 18 10.12 16.39 -15.81
N ILE A 19 9.82 15.97 -17.04
CA ILE A 19 8.63 15.17 -17.36
C ILE A 19 8.78 13.72 -16.87
N ALA A 20 10.00 13.16 -16.89
CA ALA A 20 10.26 11.79 -16.42
C ALA A 20 10.14 11.62 -14.90
N GLY A 21 10.30 12.70 -14.11
CA GLY A 21 10.21 12.65 -12.65
C GLY A 21 8.79 12.77 -12.07
N CYS A 22 7.77 13.03 -12.89
CA CYS A 22 6.39 13.24 -12.46
C CYS A 22 5.46 12.06 -12.80
N GLN A 23 5.97 10.84 -12.94
CA GLN A 23 5.08 9.69 -13.10
C GLN A 23 4.43 9.37 -11.74
N PRO A 24 3.09 9.40 -11.64
CA PRO A 24 2.39 8.87 -10.47
C PRO A 24 2.85 7.42 -10.26
N ALA A 25 3.11 7.04 -9.01
CA ALA A 25 3.33 5.64 -8.68
C ALA A 25 2.16 4.82 -9.25
N PRO A 26 2.41 3.67 -9.90
CA PRO A 26 1.33 2.80 -10.35
C PRO A 26 0.41 2.51 -9.16
N GLU A 27 -0.84 2.95 -9.25
CA GLU A 27 -1.91 2.46 -8.39
C GLU A 27 -1.94 0.95 -8.61
N GLU A 28 -1.43 0.17 -7.67
CA GLU A 28 -1.60 -1.28 -7.67
C GLU A 28 -3.10 -1.53 -7.57
N ALA A 29 -3.72 -1.77 -8.74
CA ALA A 29 -5.09 -2.23 -8.80
C ALA A 29 -5.19 -3.46 -7.87
N PRO A 30 -6.24 -3.54 -7.02
CA PRO A 30 -6.40 -4.67 -6.13
C PRO A 30 -6.30 -5.94 -6.97
N ALA A 31 -5.44 -6.88 -6.55
CA ALA A 31 -5.31 -8.15 -7.23
C ALA A 31 -6.72 -8.75 -7.42
N PRO A 32 -7.03 -9.32 -8.60
CA PRO A 32 -8.34 -9.92 -8.83
C PRO A 32 -8.61 -10.91 -7.71
N VAL A 33 -9.72 -10.69 -6.98
CA VAL A 33 -10.17 -11.59 -5.92
C VAL A 33 -10.38 -12.96 -6.55
N THR A 34 -9.42 -13.86 -6.39
CA THR A 34 -9.61 -15.27 -6.65
C THR A 34 -10.72 -15.72 -5.71
N GLU A 35 -11.70 -16.47 -6.20
CA GLU A 35 -12.71 -17.09 -5.33
C GLU A 35 -11.97 -17.98 -4.32
N GLY A 36 -11.78 -17.44 -3.11
CA GLY A 36 -11.02 -18.08 -2.06
C GLY A 36 -11.74 -19.31 -1.53
N GLY A 37 -10.98 -20.32 -1.12
CA GLY A 37 -11.51 -21.47 -0.38
C GLY A 37 -11.94 -21.10 1.05
N VAL A 38 -12.65 -22.00 1.73
CA VAL A 38 -13.00 -21.84 3.14
C VAL A 38 -11.82 -22.22 4.03
N LEU A 39 -11.32 -21.27 4.82
CA LEU A 39 -10.32 -21.50 5.86
C LEU A 39 -11.01 -21.94 7.16
N ASN A 40 -10.72 -23.15 7.63
CA ASN A 40 -11.19 -23.65 8.93
C ASN A 40 -10.01 -23.62 9.92
N LEU A 41 -10.09 -22.78 10.96
CA LEU A 41 -9.07 -22.63 11.98
C LEU A 41 -9.42 -23.43 13.23
N TYR A 42 -8.41 -24.03 13.86
CA TYR A 42 -8.54 -24.60 15.20
C TYR A 42 -8.40 -23.48 16.24
N GLY A 43 -9.40 -23.30 17.10
CA GLY A 43 -9.37 -22.26 18.13
C GLY A 43 -10.65 -22.23 18.95
N ILE A 44 -10.62 -21.45 20.03
CA ILE A 44 -11.83 -21.02 20.75
C ILE A 44 -12.33 -19.71 20.14
N ASP A 45 -13.60 -19.39 20.39
CA ASP A 45 -14.18 -18.12 19.98
C ASP A 45 -13.41 -16.94 20.62
N PRO A 46 -13.30 -15.79 19.91
CA PRO A 46 -12.67 -14.60 20.46
C PRO A 46 -13.44 -14.12 21.69
N LEU A 47 -12.71 -13.61 22.68
CA LEU A 47 -13.33 -13.03 23.88
C LEU A 47 -14.12 -11.76 23.54
N THR A 48 -13.62 -10.97 22.59
CA THR A 48 -14.25 -9.74 22.10
C THR A 48 -13.86 -9.47 20.64
N LEU A 49 -14.71 -8.78 19.90
CA LEU A 49 -14.38 -8.26 18.57
C LEU A 49 -14.20 -6.74 18.55
N ASP A 50 -14.34 -6.08 19.71
CA ASP A 50 -14.10 -4.65 19.83
C ASP A 50 -12.58 -4.39 19.94
N PRO A 51 -11.95 -3.76 18.92
CA PRO A 51 -10.52 -3.49 18.92
C PRO A 51 -10.09 -2.55 20.05
N ALA A 52 -10.99 -1.70 20.58
CA ALA A 52 -10.65 -0.73 21.61
C ALA A 52 -10.42 -1.36 22.99
N VAL A 53 -10.87 -2.60 23.20
CA VAL A 53 -10.80 -3.29 24.51
C VAL A 53 -10.12 -4.67 24.44
N SER A 54 -9.74 -5.14 23.25
CA SER A 54 -9.02 -6.40 23.06
C SER A 54 -7.61 -6.33 23.65
N GLY A 55 -7.22 -7.33 24.43
CA GLY A 55 -5.90 -7.41 25.07
C GLY A 55 -5.19 -8.76 24.90
N GLU A 56 -5.77 -9.65 24.10
CA GLU A 56 -5.29 -11.03 23.94
C GLU A 56 -5.23 -11.44 22.46
N MET A 57 -4.43 -12.47 22.16
CA MET A 57 -4.03 -12.84 20.79
C MET A 57 -5.15 -13.48 19.95
N THR A 58 -6.04 -14.26 20.55
CA THR A 58 -7.17 -14.94 19.90
C THR A 58 -8.11 -13.93 19.27
N SER A 59 -8.58 -12.92 20.01
CA SER A 59 -9.40 -11.83 19.47
C SER A 59 -8.65 -11.06 18.39
N HIS A 60 -7.36 -10.77 18.60
CA HIS A 60 -6.54 -10.07 17.60
C HIS A 60 -6.43 -10.83 16.27
N GLN A 61 -6.41 -12.17 16.27
CA GLN A 61 -6.38 -12.97 15.05
C GLN A 61 -7.60 -12.70 14.15
N TYR A 62 -8.79 -12.54 14.74
CA TYR A 62 -10.00 -12.23 13.97
C TYR A 62 -10.11 -10.73 13.65
N ILE A 63 -9.74 -9.86 14.60
CA ILE A 63 -9.79 -8.40 14.42
C ILE A 63 -8.96 -7.96 13.21
N LEU A 64 -7.74 -8.48 13.03
CA LEU A 64 -6.88 -8.14 11.90
C LEU A 64 -7.46 -8.54 10.53
N GLN A 65 -8.33 -9.55 10.48
CA GLN A 65 -9.01 -9.95 9.25
C GLN A 65 -10.27 -9.12 8.95
N LEU A 66 -10.87 -8.51 9.98
CA LEU A 66 -12.15 -7.80 9.90
C LEU A 66 -12.00 -6.27 9.82
N PHE A 67 -10.95 -5.72 10.42
CA PHE A 67 -10.74 -4.28 10.55
C PHE A 67 -9.40 -3.85 9.94
N SER A 68 -9.44 -2.81 9.13
CA SER A 68 -8.25 -2.14 8.59
C SER A 68 -7.72 -1.06 9.54
N GLY A 69 -6.41 -0.85 9.51
CA GLY A 69 -5.70 0.18 10.29
C GLY A 69 -5.36 1.40 9.43
N LEU A 70 -4.72 2.40 10.03
CA LEU A 70 -4.10 3.50 9.26
C LEU A 70 -2.95 2.97 8.40
N VAL A 71 -2.14 2.10 9.00
CA VAL A 71 -1.02 1.39 8.39
C VAL A 71 -1.15 -0.09 8.73
N ARG A 72 -0.48 -0.94 7.96
CA ARG A 72 -0.38 -2.38 8.18
C ARG A 72 1.07 -2.84 8.06
N LEU A 73 1.30 -4.10 8.41
CA LEU A 73 2.53 -4.80 8.02
C LEU A 73 2.28 -5.52 6.70
N ASP A 74 3.22 -5.42 5.77
CA ASP A 74 3.19 -6.19 4.53
C ASP A 74 3.74 -7.62 4.71
N ASP A 75 3.86 -8.35 3.61
CA ASP A 75 4.33 -9.74 3.59
C ASP A 75 5.79 -9.88 4.06
N ASP A 76 6.58 -8.79 3.99
CA ASP A 76 7.96 -8.71 4.48
C ASP A 76 8.03 -8.18 5.93
N LEU A 77 6.87 -7.97 6.56
CA LEU A 77 6.69 -7.39 7.90
C LEU A 77 7.19 -5.94 8.02
N GLU A 78 7.19 -5.21 6.92
CA GLU A 78 7.52 -3.79 6.88
C GLU A 78 6.25 -2.92 6.97
N LEU A 79 6.40 -1.69 7.46
CA LEU A 79 5.27 -0.75 7.55
C LEU A 79 4.82 -0.33 6.16
N ALA A 80 3.55 -0.58 5.86
CA ALA A 80 2.90 -0.23 4.61
C ALA A 80 1.61 0.59 4.84
N PRO A 81 1.21 1.45 3.89
CA PRO A 81 -0.10 2.09 3.87
C PRO A 81 -1.26 1.07 3.96
N ASP A 82 -2.33 1.44 4.66
CA ASP A 82 -3.60 0.70 4.64
C ASP A 82 -4.75 1.66 4.31
N ILE A 83 -5.58 2.10 5.27
CA ILE A 83 -6.60 3.12 4.95
C ILE A 83 -6.01 4.53 4.77
N ALA A 84 -4.86 4.81 5.40
CA ALA A 84 -4.14 6.05 5.16
C ALA A 84 -3.20 5.84 3.97
N GLN A 85 -3.37 6.66 2.93
CA GLN A 85 -2.62 6.55 1.67
C GLN A 85 -1.25 7.27 1.72
N GLU A 86 -1.11 8.29 2.57
CA GLU A 86 0.08 9.14 2.74
C GLU A 86 0.26 9.61 4.19
#